data_AF-A0A942GZL3-F1
#
_entry.id   AF-A0A942GZL3-F1
#
_cell.length_a   1.000
_cell.length_b   1.000
_cell.length_c   1.000
_cell.angle_alpha   90.00
_cell.angle_beta   90.00
_cell.angle_gamma   90.00
#
_symmetry.space_group_name_H-M   'P 1'
#
loop_
_entity.id
_entity.type
_entity.pdbx_description
1 polymer ?
#
loop_
_entity_poly.entity_id
_entity_poly.type
_entity_poly.pdbx_seq_one_letter_code
_entity_poly.pdbx_strand_id
1 'polypeptide(L)'
;MYYQNQVFTTVDAPPNNGGRNVYRDCTFESIYGTPLSHANSIFESCQFVGMEQESNCFEGAILIDCSFINCHFKGISFFVNRFVECSFENCTFAEDLFGRKCSFADNKWYGCTQTNCEGFDADW
;
A
#
# COMPACT_ATOMS: atom_id res chain seq x y z
N MET A 1 -2.84 14.92 8.77
CA MET A 1 -1.84 15.95 8.36
C MET A 1 -1.64 15.92 6.86
N TYR A 2 -1.00 16.93 6.27
CA TYR A 2 -0.71 17.00 4.83
C TYR A 2 0.79 16.92 4.59
N TYR A 3 1.20 16.08 3.64
CA TYR A 3 2.59 15.85 3.24
C TYR A 3 2.68 15.90 1.72
N GLN A 4 3.72 16.53 1.19
CA GLN A 4 3.90 16.63 -0.25
C GLN A 4 5.37 16.59 -0.66
N ASN A 5 5.68 15.89 -1.77
CA ASN A 5 7.05 15.79 -2.33
C ASN A 5 8.07 15.28 -1.29
N GLN A 6 7.65 14.33 -0.45
CA GLN A 6 8.50 13.74 0.59
C GLN A 6 8.86 12.30 0.25
N VAL A 7 10.04 11.89 0.68
CA VAL A 7 10.48 10.50 0.64
C VAL A 7 10.52 9.97 2.07
N PHE A 8 9.82 8.88 2.30
CA PHE A 8 9.80 8.17 3.57
C PHE A 8 10.49 6.82 3.41
N THR A 9 11.27 6.45 4.41
CA THR A 9 12.03 5.19 4.43
C THR A 9 11.85 4.48 5.77
N THR A 10 12.45 3.29 5.94
CA THR A 10 12.48 2.65 7.28
C THR A 10 13.15 3.55 8.34
N VAL A 11 14.16 4.34 7.95
CA VAL A 11 14.91 5.20 8.89
C VAL A 11 14.16 6.51 9.15
N ASP A 12 13.51 7.05 8.13
CA ASP A 12 12.69 8.26 8.21
C ASP A 12 11.24 7.92 7.87
N ALA A 13 10.60 7.24 8.83
CA ALA A 13 9.27 6.68 8.65
C ALA A 13 8.22 7.80 8.55
N PRO A 14 7.13 7.57 7.79
CA PRO A 14 6.04 8.53 7.73
C PRO A 14 5.44 8.72 9.13
N PRO A 15 5.02 9.94 9.51
CA PRO A 15 4.52 10.18 10.86
C PRO A 15 3.27 9.37 11.15
N ASN A 16 3.34 8.47 12.14
CA ASN A 16 2.18 7.76 12.67
C ASN A 16 1.53 8.61 13.78
N ASN A 17 0.64 9.50 13.36
CA ASN A 17 -0.06 10.43 14.24
C ASN A 17 -1.47 9.95 14.64
N GLY A 18 -1.82 8.68 14.37
CA GLY A 18 -3.12 8.10 14.71
C GLY A 18 -4.32 8.76 14.00
N GLY A 19 -4.08 9.60 12.99
CA GLY A 19 -5.11 10.35 12.28
C GLY A 19 -5.04 10.16 10.77
N ARG A 20 -6.09 10.59 10.08
CA ARG A 20 -6.13 10.64 8.61
C ARG A 20 -5.03 11.59 8.12
N ASN A 21 -4.19 11.07 7.22
CA ASN A 21 -3.18 11.85 6.52
C ASN A 21 -3.54 11.98 5.04
N VAL A 22 -2.99 13.01 4.42
CA VAL A 22 -3.03 13.23 2.97
C VAL A 22 -1.58 13.31 2.51
N TYR A 23 -1.22 12.42 1.60
CA TYR A 23 0.08 12.37 0.96
C TYR A 23 -0.10 12.65 -0.52
N ARG A 24 0.69 13.56 -1.06
CA ARG A 24 0.67 13.91 -2.47
C ARG A 24 2.09 13.91 -3.03
N ASP A 25 2.31 13.29 -4.19
CA ASP A 25 3.64 13.24 -4.83
C ASP A 25 4.72 12.69 -3.87
N CYS A 26 4.35 11.79 -2.95
CA CYS A 26 5.27 11.23 -1.95
C CYS A 26 5.77 9.85 -2.37
N THR A 27 6.98 9.50 -1.95
CA THR A 27 7.58 8.18 -2.14
C THR A 27 7.75 7.48 -0.80
N PHE A 28 7.32 6.23 -0.72
CA PHE A 28 7.52 5.32 0.40
C PHE A 28 8.47 4.23 -0.07
N GLU A 29 9.74 4.33 0.31
CA GLU A 29 10.81 3.51 -0.25
C GLU A 29 11.44 2.61 0.82
N SER A 30 11.58 1.32 0.49
CA SER A 30 12.32 0.37 1.32
C SER A 30 11.87 0.38 2.79
N ILE A 31 10.55 0.33 3.00
CA ILE A 31 9.94 0.31 4.34
C ILE A 31 9.70 -1.15 4.75
N TYR A 32 10.36 -1.55 5.84
CA TYR A 32 10.35 -2.91 6.38
C TYR A 32 10.04 -2.90 7.88
N GLY A 33 9.29 -3.89 8.37
CA GLY A 33 9.06 -4.15 9.80
C GLY A 33 8.31 -3.06 10.59
N THR A 34 8.15 -1.86 10.01
CA THR A 34 7.41 -0.75 10.60
C THR A 34 5.96 -0.81 10.12
N PRO A 35 4.98 -0.99 11.02
CA PRO A 35 3.57 -0.99 10.65
C PRO A 35 3.19 0.39 10.11
N LEU A 36 2.82 0.45 8.84
CA LEU A 36 2.23 1.64 8.24
C LEU A 36 0.75 1.72 8.61
N SER A 37 0.45 2.05 9.86
CA SER A 37 -0.95 2.21 10.29
C SER A 37 -1.51 3.56 9.82
N HIS A 38 -1.80 3.68 8.53
CA HIS A 38 -2.35 4.89 7.91
C HIS A 38 -3.83 4.73 7.55
N ALA A 39 -4.60 4.19 8.49
CA ALA A 39 -6.03 4.01 8.31
C ALA A 39 -6.73 5.30 7.86
N ASN A 40 -7.66 5.16 6.92
CA ASN A 40 -8.48 6.22 6.35
C ASN A 40 -7.69 7.36 5.67
N SER A 41 -6.41 7.18 5.34
CA SER A 41 -5.59 8.20 4.67
C SER A 41 -5.87 8.32 3.18
N ILE A 42 -5.44 9.44 2.58
CA ILE A 42 -5.50 9.69 1.14
C ILE A 42 -4.08 9.72 0.60
N PHE A 43 -3.85 9.01 -0.48
CA PHE A 43 -2.61 9.01 -1.25
C PHE A 43 -2.93 9.41 -2.69
N GLU A 44 -2.24 10.41 -3.20
CA GLU A 44 -2.45 10.95 -4.55
C GLU A 44 -1.10 11.06 -5.26
N SER A 45 -0.96 10.41 -6.41
CA SER A 45 0.28 10.41 -7.19
C SER A 45 1.51 9.96 -6.37
N CYS A 46 1.30 9.03 -5.42
CA CYS A 46 2.34 8.50 -4.55
C CYS A 46 2.95 7.21 -5.09
N GLN A 47 4.21 6.96 -4.73
CA GLN A 47 4.92 5.74 -5.10
C GLN A 47 5.26 4.92 -3.85
N PHE A 48 5.07 3.61 -3.93
CA PHE A 48 5.47 2.64 -2.91
C PHE A 48 6.48 1.70 -3.57
N VAL A 49 7.74 1.78 -3.15
CA VAL A 49 8.86 1.15 -3.86
C VAL A 49 9.63 0.22 -2.93
N GLY A 50 9.77 -1.04 -3.32
CA GLY A 50 10.63 -1.99 -2.61
C GLY A 50 10.21 -2.25 -1.16
N MET A 51 8.93 -2.08 -0.83
CA MET A 51 8.44 -2.27 0.53
C MET A 51 8.27 -3.75 0.86
N GLU A 52 8.51 -4.13 2.12
CA GLU A 52 8.08 -5.42 2.66
C GLU A 52 7.22 -5.24 3.90
N GLN A 53 6.03 -5.82 3.87
CA GLN A 53 5.06 -5.63 4.95
C GLN A 53 4.38 -6.94 5.30
N GLU A 54 4.17 -7.15 6.60
CA GLU A 54 3.46 -8.32 7.17
C GLU A 54 2.27 -7.88 8.06
N SER A 55 1.92 -6.59 8.01
CA SER A 55 0.84 -5.99 8.80
C SER A 55 0.07 -4.97 7.95
N ASN A 56 -1.16 -4.63 8.35
CA ASN A 56 -2.04 -3.75 7.58
C ASN A 56 -1.40 -2.38 7.31
N CYS A 57 -1.31 -2.00 6.04
CA CYS A 57 -0.73 -0.73 5.59
C CYS A 57 -1.79 0.32 5.19
N PHE A 58 -2.92 -0.15 4.67
CA PHE A 58 -3.96 0.69 4.07
C PHE A 58 -5.31 0.09 4.47
N GLU A 59 -5.93 0.65 5.49
CA GLU A 59 -7.28 0.27 5.91
C GLU A 59 -8.22 1.44 5.63
N GLY A 60 -9.23 1.25 4.78
CA GLY A 60 -10.17 2.32 4.44
C GLY A 60 -9.56 3.50 3.68
N ALA A 61 -8.37 3.34 3.11
CA ALA A 61 -7.65 4.40 2.42
C ALA A 61 -8.22 4.68 1.03
N ILE A 62 -7.94 5.88 0.52
CA ILE A 62 -8.20 6.25 -0.88
C ILE A 62 -6.84 6.46 -1.54
N LEU A 63 -6.58 5.69 -2.59
CA LEU A 63 -5.36 5.73 -3.37
C LEU A 63 -5.71 6.12 -4.80
N ILE A 64 -5.14 7.22 -5.28
CA ILE A 64 -5.41 7.82 -6.59
C ILE A 64 -4.08 7.94 -7.30
N ASP A 65 -3.98 7.38 -8.51
CA ASP A 65 -2.78 7.49 -9.36
C ASP A 65 -1.50 7.02 -8.63
N CYS A 66 -1.63 5.97 -7.80
CA CYS A 66 -0.51 5.47 -7.01
C CYS A 66 0.14 4.25 -7.66
N SER A 67 1.46 4.14 -7.56
CA SER A 67 2.21 3.00 -8.09
C SER A 67 2.86 2.19 -6.98
N PHE A 68 2.66 0.87 -6.99
CA PHE A 68 3.35 -0.11 -6.16
C PHE A 68 4.37 -0.85 -7.01
N ILE A 69 5.65 -0.75 -6.66
CA ILE A 69 6.75 -1.22 -7.51
C ILE A 69 7.69 -2.09 -6.67
N ASN A 70 7.91 -3.35 -7.10
CA ASN A 70 8.80 -4.29 -6.42
C ASN A 70 8.45 -4.52 -4.94
N CYS A 71 7.16 -4.46 -4.57
CA CYS A 71 6.71 -4.61 -3.19
C CYS A 71 6.39 -6.08 -2.85
N HIS A 72 6.62 -6.47 -1.60
CA HIS A 72 6.34 -7.80 -1.10
C HIS A 72 5.42 -7.73 0.13
N PHE A 73 4.21 -8.25 -0.01
CA PHE A 73 3.21 -8.26 1.05
C PHE A 73 2.98 -9.70 1.51
N LYS A 74 2.98 -9.95 2.82
CA LYS A 74 2.77 -11.29 3.39
C LYS A 74 1.60 -11.30 4.36
N GLY A 75 0.55 -12.07 4.04
CA GLY A 75 -0.63 -12.23 4.90
C GLY A 75 -1.36 -10.93 5.27
N ILE A 76 -1.24 -9.89 4.45
CA ILE A 76 -1.84 -8.57 4.70
C ILE A 76 -3.29 -8.53 4.25
N SER A 77 -4.13 -7.86 5.04
CA SER A 77 -5.47 -7.47 4.61
C SER A 77 -5.46 -6.07 4.02
N PHE A 78 -5.71 -5.96 2.72
CA PHE A 78 -6.14 -4.72 2.09
C PHE A 78 -7.66 -4.68 2.22
N PHE A 79 -8.18 -3.90 3.18
CA PHE A 79 -9.61 -3.89 3.49
C PHE A 79 -10.25 -2.52 3.28
N VAL A 80 -11.36 -2.49 2.54
CA VAL A 80 -12.24 -1.32 2.35
C VAL A 80 -11.53 -0.13 1.69
N ASN A 81 -10.48 -0.39 0.92
CA ASN A 81 -9.77 0.66 0.19
C ASN A 81 -10.48 1.01 -1.13
N ARG A 82 -10.20 2.21 -1.64
CA ARG A 82 -10.53 2.61 -3.00
C ARG A 82 -9.24 2.85 -3.76
N PHE A 83 -9.01 2.09 -4.82
CA PHE A 83 -7.91 2.27 -5.75
C PHE A 83 -8.45 2.86 -7.05
N VAL A 84 -7.92 4.00 -7.46
CA VAL A 84 -8.32 4.72 -8.67
C VAL A 84 -7.08 5.00 -9.51
N GLU A 85 -7.02 4.43 -10.71
CA GLU A 85 -5.89 4.56 -11.64
C GLU A 85 -4.55 4.14 -11.01
N CYS A 86 -4.56 3.14 -10.12
CA CYS A 86 -3.34 2.64 -9.47
C CYS A 86 -2.68 1.53 -10.28
N SER A 87 -1.35 1.40 -10.16
CA SER A 87 -0.58 0.32 -10.79
C SER A 87 0.16 -0.52 -9.76
N PHE A 88 0.24 -1.83 -10.03
CA PHE A 88 1.08 -2.77 -9.30
C PHE A 88 2.06 -3.42 -10.28
N GLU A 89 3.36 -3.27 -10.05
CA GLU A 89 4.40 -3.77 -10.93
C GLU A 89 5.40 -4.62 -10.13
N ASN A 90 5.64 -5.84 -10.59
CA ASN A 90 6.60 -6.78 -9.99
C ASN A 90 6.36 -6.99 -8.48
N CYS A 91 5.09 -6.97 -8.05
CA CYS A 91 4.71 -7.15 -6.64
C CYS A 91 4.39 -8.61 -6.30
N THR A 92 4.73 -9.05 -5.09
CA THR A 92 4.42 -10.39 -4.59
C THR A 92 3.46 -10.31 -3.40
N PHE A 93 2.44 -11.15 -3.39
CA PHE A 93 1.45 -11.28 -2.32
C PHE A 93 1.46 -12.72 -1.81
N ALA A 94 2.25 -12.98 -0.76
CA ALA A 94 2.51 -14.31 -0.23
C ALA A 94 1.75 -14.58 1.08
N GLU A 95 1.78 -15.84 1.52
CA GLU A 95 1.35 -16.21 2.86
C GLU A 95 2.33 -15.70 3.93
N ASP A 96 1.82 -15.40 5.13
CA ASP A 96 2.66 -15.12 6.29
C ASP A 96 3.20 -16.41 6.94
N LEU A 97 3.97 -16.25 8.03
CA LEU A 97 4.55 -17.37 8.78
C LEU A 97 3.52 -18.34 9.38
N PHE A 98 2.23 -17.97 9.41
CA PHE A 98 1.14 -18.77 9.93
C PHE A 98 0.22 -19.32 8.83
N GLY A 99 0.60 -19.19 7.55
CA GLY A 99 -0.18 -19.65 6.40
C GLY A 99 -1.39 -18.77 6.06
N ARG A 100 -1.43 -17.53 6.57
CA ARG A 100 -2.50 -16.57 6.23
C ARG A 100 -2.16 -15.92 4.89
N LYS A 101 -3.06 -16.03 3.93
CA LYS A 101 -2.96 -15.35 2.61
C LYS A 101 -3.25 -13.86 2.71
N CYS A 102 -2.73 -13.09 1.77
CA CYS A 102 -3.21 -11.73 1.54
C CYS A 102 -4.70 -11.73 1.17
N SER A 103 -5.42 -10.70 1.60
CA SER A 103 -6.84 -10.52 1.31
C SER A 103 -7.09 -9.16 0.68
N PHE A 104 -8.03 -9.12 -0.26
CA PHE A 104 -8.45 -7.91 -0.98
C PHE A 104 -9.94 -7.61 -0.82
N ALA A 105 -10.57 -8.17 0.21
CA ALA A 105 -11.99 -8.05 0.45
C ALA A 105 -12.46 -6.59 0.58
N ASP A 106 -13.64 -6.32 0.02
CA ASP A 106 -14.34 -5.03 0.08
C ASP A 106 -13.57 -3.83 -0.49
N ASN A 107 -12.48 -4.08 -1.22
CA ASN A 107 -11.83 -3.04 -2.01
C ASN A 107 -12.67 -2.68 -3.24
N LYS A 108 -12.48 -1.44 -3.71
CA LYS A 108 -13.04 -0.98 -4.99
C LYS A 108 -11.89 -0.59 -5.91
N TRP A 109 -11.93 -1.11 -7.14
CA TRP A 109 -10.90 -0.89 -8.15
C TRP A 109 -11.49 -0.12 -9.32
N TYR A 110 -10.79 0.93 -9.76
CA TYR A 110 -11.18 1.74 -10.90
C TYR A 110 -9.96 2.00 -11.76
N GLY A 111 -9.95 1.53 -13.01
CA GLY A 111 -8.87 1.79 -13.96
C GLY A 111 -7.48 1.31 -13.52
N CYS A 112 -7.40 0.39 -12.56
CA CYS A 112 -6.10 -0.06 -12.06
C CYS A 112 -5.40 -0.97 -13.09
N THR A 113 -4.12 -1.25 -12.88
CA THR A 113 -3.39 -2.24 -13.68
C THR A 113 -2.47 -3.08 -12.80
N GLN A 114 -2.16 -4.29 -13.26
CA GLN A 114 -1.10 -5.09 -12.68
C GLN A 114 -0.20 -5.68 -13.77
N THR A 115 1.10 -5.77 -13.50
CA THR A 115 2.09 -6.40 -14.39
C THR A 115 3.09 -7.18 -13.56
N ASN A 116 3.34 -8.44 -13.94
CA ASN A 116 4.27 -9.34 -13.26
C ASN A 116 4.02 -9.48 -11.75
N CYS A 117 2.74 -9.56 -11.34
CA CYS A 117 2.38 -9.76 -9.95
C CYS A 117 2.09 -11.23 -9.65
N GLU A 118 2.48 -11.69 -8.46
CA GLU A 118 2.24 -13.04 -7.96
C GLU A 118 1.33 -13.02 -6.74
N GLY A 119 0.33 -13.91 -6.69
CA GLY A 119 -0.60 -14.02 -5.55
C GLY A 119 -1.63 -12.88 -5.43
N PHE A 120 -1.77 -12.05 -6.47
CA PHE A 120 -2.73 -10.96 -6.52
C PHE A 120 -4.07 -11.43 -7.11
N ASP A 121 -4.83 -12.17 -6.30
CA ASP A 121 -6.16 -12.68 -6.65
C ASP A 121 -7.25 -11.65 -6.27
N ALA A 122 -7.12 -10.41 -6.74
CA ALA A 122 -8.16 -9.41 -6.57
C ALA A 122 -9.25 -9.60 -7.65
N ASP A 123 -10.52 -9.63 -7.23
CA ASP A 123 -11.65 -9.49 -8.14
C ASP A 123 -11.78 -8.00 -8.51
N TRP A 124 -11.59 -7.69 -9.79
CA TRP A 124 -11.62 -6.33 -10.35
C TRP A 124 -13.05 -5.85 -10.60
#